data_AF-A0A662ZA46-F1
#
_entry.id   AF-A0A662ZA46-F1
#
_cell.length_a   1.000
_cell.length_b   1.000
_cell.length_c   1.000
_cell.angle_alpha   90.00
_cell.angle_beta   90.00
_cell.angle_gamma   90.00
#
_symmetry.space_group_name_H-M   'P 1'
#
loop_
_entity.id
_entity.type
_entity.pdbx_description
1 polymer ?
#
loop_
_entity_poly.entity_id
_entity_poly.type
_entity_poly.pdbx_seq_one_letter_code
_entity_poly.pdbx_strand_id
1 'polypeptide(L)'
;MDFIRYVNSKDVRQYLYDIDYKLSADHVIFVVLSCPFISVDEKVKSLEEYLQSSDALPLTSITDMSFQETFGLTSHEFIRRYISDVKNMTAFMKADTSGYFYQVRIQHEGKLEPELIECFKSYKACFDAIRNYSKEYSMDPEDRLRIDKLSFDDEEEGNGENYLSDSNYCLFSKNLDLMNIYVYDHNCKTYGVGIEGMYVGIPMPFKKGDIVTLGKDINGVYLGYHPEKMEDYKTGRSMGDILFYGIYALENGFEGGYGNLFCYDLEYADPASLSGADLKLIPLSRFMKGEIEADEFYNAVRLIELQREKEREDEYLQAFSSSLKELGIN
;
A
#
# COMPACT_ATOMS: atom_id res chain seq x y z
N MET A 1 -2.39 18.43 17.78
CA MET A 1 -1.53 17.24 17.60
C MET A 1 -1.25 17.10 16.12
N ASP A 2 -0.03 16.70 15.74
CA ASP A 2 0.36 16.62 14.34
C ASP A 2 0.08 15.22 13.78
N PHE A 3 -1.04 15.10 13.05
CA PHE A 3 -1.40 13.87 12.34
C PHE A 3 -0.99 13.89 10.87
N ILE A 4 -0.55 15.04 10.33
CA ILE A 4 -0.03 15.12 8.96
C ILE A 4 1.21 14.22 8.83
N ARG A 5 1.98 14.05 9.91
CA ARG A 5 3.14 13.13 9.96
C ARG A 5 2.85 11.68 9.52
N TYR A 6 1.59 11.23 9.53
CA TYR A 6 1.19 9.88 9.13
C TYR A 6 0.80 9.74 7.65
N VAL A 7 0.73 10.85 6.89
CA VAL A 7 0.58 10.77 5.43
C VAL A 7 1.86 10.16 4.85
N ASN A 8 1.73 9.22 3.90
CA ASN A 8 2.88 8.43 3.42
C ASN A 8 3.90 9.26 2.63
N SER A 9 3.41 10.11 1.74
CA SER A 9 4.26 10.98 0.91
C SER A 9 4.89 12.15 1.68
N LYS A 10 6.20 12.33 1.54
CA LYS A 10 6.90 13.51 2.09
C LYS A 10 6.46 14.82 1.44
N ASP A 11 6.17 14.80 0.13
CA ASP A 11 5.79 15.98 -0.63
C ASP A 11 4.37 16.42 -0.27
N VAL A 12 3.46 15.45 -0.09
CA VAL A 12 2.10 15.74 0.39
C VAL A 12 2.16 16.26 1.83
N ARG A 13 2.96 15.67 2.73
CA ARG A 13 3.15 16.21 4.09
C ARG A 13 3.62 17.66 4.07
N GLN A 14 4.69 17.96 3.33
CA GLN A 14 5.22 19.31 3.24
C GLN A 14 4.16 20.30 2.73
N TYR A 15 3.45 19.93 1.67
CA TYR A 15 2.38 20.75 1.11
C TYR A 15 1.26 21.03 2.12
N LEU A 16 0.81 20.02 2.86
CA LEU A 16 -0.24 20.17 3.87
C LEU A 16 0.21 21.10 5.01
N TYR A 17 1.49 21.07 5.40
CA TYR A 17 2.05 22.04 6.35
C TYR A 17 2.09 23.45 5.74
N ASP A 18 2.52 23.59 4.49
CA ASP A 18 2.65 24.89 3.81
C ASP A 18 1.31 25.63 3.69
N ILE A 19 0.21 24.89 3.52
CA ILE A 19 -1.15 25.48 3.43
C ILE A 19 -1.86 25.52 4.79
N ASP A 20 -1.18 25.21 5.90
CA ASP A 20 -1.74 25.07 7.25
C ASP A 20 -3.02 24.19 7.30
N TYR A 21 -2.99 23.08 6.56
CA TYR A 21 -4.18 22.23 6.40
C TYR A 21 -4.64 21.63 7.73
N LYS A 22 -5.95 21.65 7.97
CA LYS A 22 -6.56 21.03 9.15
C LYS A 22 -7.25 19.74 8.75
N LEU A 23 -6.72 18.62 9.24
CA LEU A 23 -7.32 17.31 9.03
C LEU A 23 -8.67 17.23 9.76
N SER A 24 -9.69 16.72 9.06
CA SER A 24 -10.99 16.37 9.64
C SER A 24 -10.87 15.07 10.46
N ALA A 25 -11.95 14.68 11.15
CA ALA A 25 -11.97 13.41 11.87
C ALA A 25 -11.78 12.20 10.92
N ASP A 26 -12.46 12.21 9.76
CA ASP A 26 -12.28 11.20 8.72
C ASP A 26 -10.82 11.16 8.24
N HIS A 27 -10.19 12.31 8.00
CA HIS A 27 -8.79 12.37 7.57
C HIS A 27 -7.82 11.80 8.62
N VAL A 28 -8.00 12.14 9.90
CA VAL A 28 -7.12 11.66 10.97
C VAL A 28 -7.18 10.13 11.08
N ILE A 29 -8.38 9.55 11.11
CA ILE A 29 -8.55 8.10 11.20
C ILE A 29 -7.94 7.43 9.98
N PHE A 30 -8.24 7.94 8.78
CA PHE A 30 -7.74 7.38 7.54
C PHE A 30 -6.21 7.34 7.51
N VAL A 31 -5.53 8.48 7.69
CA VAL A 31 -4.06 8.55 7.57
C VAL A 31 -3.34 7.73 8.63
N VAL A 32 -3.87 7.64 9.85
CA VAL A 32 -3.26 6.81 10.90
C VAL A 32 -3.38 5.33 10.55
N LEU A 33 -4.56 4.88 10.11
CA LEU A 33 -4.79 3.46 9.84
C LEU A 33 -4.17 2.99 8.52
N SER A 34 -4.12 3.87 7.50
CA SER A 34 -3.51 3.59 6.20
C SER A 34 -1.97 3.69 6.21
N CYS A 35 -1.37 4.23 7.28
CA CYS A 35 0.07 4.39 7.38
C CYS A 35 0.78 3.02 7.49
N PRO A 36 1.68 2.67 6.53
CA PRO A 36 2.30 1.36 6.44
C PRO A 36 3.56 1.24 7.32
N PHE A 37 4.15 2.36 7.73
CA PHE A 37 5.43 2.40 8.46
C PHE A 37 5.31 2.54 9.97
N ILE A 38 4.09 2.51 10.53
CA ILE A 38 3.86 2.51 11.98
C ILE A 38 3.21 1.21 12.44
N SER A 39 3.53 0.80 13.67
CA SER A 39 2.97 -0.39 14.28
C SER A 39 1.50 -0.21 14.67
N VAL A 40 0.78 -1.32 14.85
CA VAL A 40 -0.56 -1.37 15.43
C VAL A 40 -0.60 -0.68 16.80
N ASP A 41 0.44 -0.84 17.63
CA ASP A 41 0.52 -0.18 18.93
C ASP A 41 0.61 1.34 18.78
N GLU A 42 1.41 1.85 17.84
CA GLU A 42 1.49 3.29 17.55
C GLU A 42 0.18 3.81 16.95
N LYS A 43 -0.51 3.03 16.09
CA LYS A 43 -1.86 3.36 15.59
C LYS A 43 -2.85 3.51 16.75
N VAL A 44 -2.92 2.52 17.64
CA VAL A 44 -3.80 2.54 18.82
C VAL A 44 -3.50 3.75 19.70
N LYS A 45 -2.23 3.97 20.05
CA LYS A 45 -1.80 5.10 20.87
C LYS A 45 -2.19 6.45 20.25
N SER A 46 -1.94 6.63 18.95
CA SER A 46 -2.26 7.87 18.24
C SER A 46 -3.76 8.16 18.24
N LEU A 47 -4.58 7.12 18.09
CA LEU A 47 -6.04 7.24 18.15
C LEU A 47 -6.55 7.46 19.58
N GLU A 48 -5.92 6.88 20.60
CA GLU A 48 -6.20 7.18 22.01
C GLU A 48 -5.87 8.64 22.36
N GLU A 49 -4.76 9.17 21.87
CA GLU A 49 -4.41 10.60 22.01
C GLU A 49 -5.44 11.50 21.28
N TYR A 50 -5.92 11.09 20.10
CA TYR A 50 -7.02 11.77 19.41
C TYR A 50 -8.32 11.76 20.23
N LEU A 51 -8.72 10.62 20.79
CA LEU A 51 -9.91 10.48 21.64
C LEU A 51 -9.90 11.45 22.83
N GLN A 52 -8.73 11.69 23.42
CA GLN A 52 -8.57 12.56 24.58
C GLN A 52 -8.57 14.05 24.23
N SER A 53 -8.26 14.41 22.98
CA SER A 53 -7.98 15.79 22.56
C SER A 53 -8.99 16.36 21.57
N SER A 54 -10.00 15.60 21.16
CA SER A 54 -10.98 15.98 20.14
C SER A 54 -12.42 15.74 20.58
N ASP A 55 -13.36 16.42 19.94
CA ASP A 55 -14.79 16.15 20.08
C ASP A 55 -15.21 14.90 19.29
N ALA A 56 -16.30 14.26 19.73
CA ALA A 56 -16.93 13.18 19.00
C ALA A 56 -17.71 13.73 17.80
N LEU A 57 -17.08 13.73 16.61
CA LEU A 57 -17.66 14.24 15.38
C LEU A 57 -18.25 13.09 14.55
N PRO A 58 -19.38 13.26 13.85
CA PRO A 58 -19.90 12.25 12.93
C PRO A 58 -18.91 12.00 11.79
N LEU A 59 -18.71 10.73 11.42
CA LEU A 59 -17.97 10.36 10.22
C LEU A 59 -18.86 10.56 9.00
N THR A 60 -18.26 11.12 7.95
CA THR A 60 -19.00 11.54 6.74
C THR A 60 -18.48 10.89 5.47
N SER A 61 -17.29 10.28 5.52
CA SER A 61 -16.66 9.64 4.37
C SER A 61 -17.22 8.24 4.05
N ILE A 62 -17.92 7.60 4.99
CA ILE A 62 -18.45 6.24 4.80
C ILE A 62 -19.87 6.30 4.30
N THR A 63 -20.07 5.90 3.03
CA THR A 63 -21.36 5.99 2.34
C THR A 63 -21.72 4.76 1.50
N ASP A 64 -20.84 3.78 1.45
CA ASP A 64 -21.06 2.50 0.76
C ASP A 64 -21.88 1.56 1.65
N MET A 65 -23.01 1.07 1.11
CA MET A 65 -23.97 0.20 1.79
C MET A 65 -23.35 -1.12 2.27
N SER A 66 -22.22 -1.52 1.68
CA SER A 66 -21.42 -2.67 2.13
C SER A 66 -20.87 -2.48 3.55
N PHE A 67 -20.81 -1.25 4.05
CA PHE A 67 -20.31 -0.87 5.38
C PHE A 67 -21.40 -0.20 6.24
N GLN A 68 -22.67 -0.52 6.00
CA GLN A 68 -23.82 0.14 6.64
C GLN A 68 -23.80 0.10 8.19
N GLU A 69 -23.15 -0.91 8.78
CA GLU A 69 -22.95 -1.04 10.23
C GLU A 69 -22.06 0.05 10.83
N THR A 70 -21.31 0.75 9.98
CA THR A 70 -20.46 1.89 10.35
C THR A 70 -21.12 3.25 10.08
N PHE A 71 -22.33 3.26 9.51
CA PHE A 71 -23.03 4.50 9.18
C PHE A 71 -23.43 5.27 10.44
N GLY A 72 -23.20 6.58 10.41
CA GLY A 72 -23.56 7.48 11.51
C GLY A 72 -22.71 7.31 12.78
N LEU A 73 -21.64 6.50 12.73
CA LEU A 73 -20.69 6.45 13.83
C LEU A 73 -20.01 7.80 14.00
N THR A 74 -19.74 8.15 15.25
CA THR A 74 -18.82 9.25 15.55
C THR A 74 -17.38 8.74 15.46
N SER A 75 -16.44 9.66 15.26
CA SER A 75 -15.01 9.40 15.30
C SER A 75 -14.59 8.64 16.56
N HIS A 76 -15.15 9.03 17.71
CA HIS A 76 -14.86 8.37 18.98
C HIS A 76 -15.40 6.95 19.06
N GLU A 77 -16.61 6.71 18.56
CA GLU A 77 -17.21 5.37 18.54
C GLU A 77 -16.46 4.45 17.59
N PHE A 78 -16.12 4.94 16.39
CA PHE A 78 -15.30 4.20 15.43
C PHE A 78 -13.97 3.78 16.06
N ILE A 79 -13.24 4.72 16.68
CA ILE A 79 -11.93 4.43 17.29
C ILE A 79 -12.06 3.41 18.42
N ARG A 80 -13.06 3.53 19.30
CA ARG A 80 -13.26 2.56 20.40
C ARG A 80 -13.53 1.16 19.87
N ARG A 81 -14.32 1.03 18.81
CA ARG A 81 -14.57 -0.24 18.12
C ARG A 81 -13.30 -0.80 17.51
N TYR A 82 -12.53 0.01 16.79
CA TYR A 82 -11.25 -0.41 16.20
C TYR A 82 -10.27 -0.93 17.26
N ILE A 83 -10.10 -0.19 18.37
CA ILE A 83 -9.23 -0.62 19.48
C ILE A 83 -9.74 -1.93 20.11
N SER A 84 -11.06 -2.08 20.24
CA SER A 84 -11.66 -3.34 20.72
C SER A 84 -11.38 -4.50 19.77
N ASP A 85 -11.49 -4.28 18.46
CA ASP A 85 -11.23 -5.28 17.44
C ASP A 85 -9.77 -5.72 17.46
N VAL A 86 -8.82 -4.77 17.51
CA VAL A 86 -7.38 -5.06 17.66
C VAL A 86 -7.10 -5.92 18.89
N LYS A 87 -7.74 -5.60 20.04
CA LYS A 87 -7.59 -6.39 21.28
C LYS A 87 -8.12 -7.81 21.12
N ASN A 88 -9.32 -7.96 20.56
CA ASN A 88 -9.97 -9.27 20.35
C ASN A 88 -9.20 -10.12 19.34
N MET A 89 -8.77 -9.54 18.22
CA MET A 89 -7.96 -10.20 17.21
C MET A 89 -6.61 -10.65 17.78
N THR A 90 -5.93 -9.77 18.53
CA THR A 90 -4.64 -10.12 19.16
C THR A 90 -4.79 -11.24 20.17
N ALA A 91 -5.85 -11.20 20.99
CA ALA A 91 -6.16 -12.26 21.94
C ALA A 91 -6.46 -13.58 21.22
N PHE A 92 -7.26 -13.53 20.16
CA PHE A 92 -7.58 -14.69 19.32
C PHE A 92 -6.31 -15.31 18.72
N MET A 93 -5.44 -14.50 18.11
CA MET A 93 -4.19 -14.97 17.51
C MET A 93 -3.26 -15.61 18.54
N LYS A 94 -3.25 -15.15 19.78
CA LYS A 94 -2.39 -15.69 20.86
C LYS A 94 -3.00 -16.89 21.59
N ALA A 95 -4.29 -17.16 21.42
CA ALA A 95 -4.98 -18.21 22.16
C ALA A 95 -4.60 -19.61 21.65
N ASP A 96 -4.08 -20.45 22.54
CA ASP A 96 -3.86 -21.87 22.25
C ASP A 96 -5.22 -22.60 22.24
N THR A 97 -5.78 -22.75 21.06
CA THR A 97 -7.11 -23.34 20.83
C THR A 97 -6.95 -24.69 20.15
N SER A 98 -7.61 -25.73 20.66
CA SER A 98 -7.69 -27.02 19.95
C SER A 98 -8.33 -26.82 18.59
N GLY A 99 -7.86 -27.53 17.56
CA GLY A 99 -8.35 -27.33 16.20
C GLY A 99 -7.58 -26.27 15.42
N TYR A 100 -6.50 -25.71 15.96
CA TYR A 100 -5.62 -24.80 15.21
C TYR A 100 -4.15 -25.21 15.26
N PHE A 101 -3.41 -24.78 14.25
CA PHE A 101 -1.96 -24.76 14.24
C PHE A 101 -1.47 -23.42 13.68
N TYR A 102 -0.17 -23.19 13.81
CA TYR A 102 0.46 -21.94 13.41
C TYR A 102 1.57 -22.17 12.41
N GLN A 103 1.82 -21.17 11.57
CA GLN A 103 2.94 -21.17 10.64
C GLN A 103 3.70 -19.86 10.76
N VAL A 104 5.01 -19.95 10.60
CA VAL A 104 5.88 -18.80 10.39
C VAL A 104 6.19 -18.72 8.90
N ARG A 105 6.05 -17.53 8.33
CA ARG A 105 6.42 -17.24 6.95
C ARG A 105 7.17 -15.91 6.86
N ILE A 106 7.86 -15.67 5.75
CA ILE A 106 8.37 -14.36 5.37
C ILE A 106 7.60 -13.84 4.16
N GLN A 107 7.05 -12.64 4.30
CA GLN A 107 6.39 -11.91 3.24
C GLN A 107 7.40 -10.93 2.65
N HIS A 108 7.83 -11.20 1.42
CA HIS A 108 8.70 -10.28 0.69
C HIS A 108 7.88 -9.22 -0.03
N GLU A 109 8.45 -8.00 -0.11
CA GLU A 109 7.90 -6.95 -0.96
C GLU A 109 7.82 -7.43 -2.42
N GLY A 110 6.68 -7.15 -3.08
CA GLY A 110 6.45 -7.52 -4.49
C GLY A 110 6.19 -9.01 -4.76
N LYS A 111 6.26 -9.90 -3.76
CA LYS A 111 5.91 -11.33 -3.93
C LYS A 111 4.49 -11.60 -3.42
N LEU A 112 3.70 -12.31 -4.22
CA LEU A 112 2.35 -12.71 -3.84
C LEU A 112 2.34 -13.76 -2.73
N GLU A 113 3.20 -14.77 -2.85
CA GLU A 113 3.24 -15.90 -1.93
C GLU A 113 4.31 -15.72 -0.85
N PRO A 114 3.95 -15.74 0.44
CA PRO A 114 4.91 -15.73 1.52
C PRO A 114 5.66 -17.07 1.60
N GLU A 115 6.96 -17.01 1.86
CA GLU A 115 7.82 -18.20 1.97
C GLU A 115 7.68 -18.84 3.37
N LEU A 116 7.33 -20.13 3.39
CA LEU A 116 7.16 -20.90 4.62
C LEU A 116 8.52 -21.16 5.30
N ILE A 117 8.62 -20.83 6.58
CA ILE A 117 9.79 -21.13 7.41
C ILE A 117 9.55 -22.41 8.21
N GLU A 118 8.50 -22.42 9.06
CA GLU A 118 8.25 -23.56 9.97
C GLU A 118 6.80 -23.55 10.49
N CYS A 119 6.32 -24.71 10.96
CA CYS A 119 4.99 -24.91 11.54
C CYS A 119 5.06 -25.25 13.03
N PHE A 120 4.12 -24.72 13.83
CA PHE A 120 4.11 -24.88 15.27
C PHE A 120 2.70 -25.16 15.81
N LYS A 121 2.63 -25.74 17.01
CA LYS A 121 1.36 -26.00 17.71
C LYS A 121 0.87 -24.83 18.56
N SER A 122 1.71 -23.83 18.83
CA SER A 122 1.37 -22.69 19.68
C SER A 122 1.93 -21.39 19.13
N TYR A 123 1.22 -20.30 19.41
CA TYR A 123 1.65 -18.96 19.04
C TYR A 123 3.02 -18.62 19.65
N LYS A 124 3.24 -19.03 20.92
CA LYS A 124 4.49 -18.76 21.63
C LYS A 124 5.69 -19.35 20.88
N ALA A 125 5.58 -20.59 20.39
CA ALA A 125 6.67 -21.24 19.67
C ALA A 125 6.95 -20.54 18.32
N CYS A 126 5.90 -20.14 17.57
CA CYS A 126 6.05 -19.28 16.40
C CYS A 126 6.77 -17.97 16.73
N PHE A 127 6.33 -17.30 17.79
CA PHE A 127 6.88 -15.99 18.15
C PHE A 127 8.35 -16.08 18.58
N ASP A 128 8.73 -17.16 19.26
CA ASP A 128 10.13 -17.45 19.59
C ASP A 128 10.95 -17.76 18.32
N ALA A 129 10.37 -18.46 17.34
CA ALA A 129 11.02 -18.74 16.06
C ALA A 129 11.24 -17.49 15.22
N ILE A 130 10.24 -16.61 15.07
CA ILE A 130 10.43 -15.34 14.32
C ILE A 130 11.46 -14.44 14.99
N ARG A 131 11.56 -14.48 16.32
CA ARG A 131 12.56 -13.72 17.09
C ARG A 131 13.97 -14.23 16.84
N ASN A 132 14.15 -15.54 16.66
CA ASN A 132 15.46 -16.10 16.31
C ASN A 132 15.79 -15.76 14.85
N TYR A 133 14.82 -15.95 13.95
CA TYR A 133 14.97 -15.61 12.54
C TYR A 133 15.38 -14.14 12.34
N SER A 134 14.73 -13.19 13.01
CA SER A 134 15.04 -11.76 12.88
C SER A 134 16.44 -11.35 13.38
N LYS A 135 17.07 -12.19 14.21
CA LYS A 135 18.45 -12.00 14.68
C LYS A 135 19.48 -12.66 13.76
N GLU A 136 19.13 -13.80 13.19
CA GLU A 136 20.04 -14.62 12.38
C GLU A 136 20.13 -14.14 10.93
N TYR A 137 19.03 -13.59 10.40
CA TYR A 137 18.92 -13.21 8.99
C TYR A 137 18.80 -11.70 8.81
N SER A 138 19.48 -11.19 7.77
CA SER A 138 19.21 -9.84 7.28
C SER A 138 17.90 -9.88 6.49
N MET A 139 17.04 -8.90 6.72
CA MET A 139 15.78 -8.70 6.02
C MET A 139 15.80 -7.32 5.38
N ASP A 140 15.16 -7.19 4.23
CA ASP A 140 14.93 -5.88 3.65
C ASP A 140 13.95 -5.08 4.52
N PRO A 141 14.03 -3.75 4.53
CA PRO A 141 13.15 -2.92 5.37
C PRO A 141 11.65 -3.16 5.11
N GLU A 142 11.29 -3.61 3.91
CA GLU A 142 9.90 -3.87 3.50
C GLU A 142 9.45 -5.31 3.66
N ASP A 143 10.38 -6.24 3.93
CA ASP A 143 10.00 -7.59 4.30
C ASP A 143 9.23 -7.59 5.62
N ARG A 144 8.30 -8.53 5.74
CA ARG A 144 7.50 -8.72 6.97
C ARG A 144 7.60 -10.17 7.43
N LEU A 145 7.77 -10.37 8.72
CA LEU A 145 7.61 -11.68 9.34
C LEU A 145 6.12 -11.93 9.54
N ARG A 146 5.64 -13.09 9.12
CA ARG A 146 4.21 -13.44 9.17
C ARG A 146 3.99 -14.62 10.11
N ILE A 147 3.00 -14.49 10.99
CA ILE A 147 2.46 -15.62 11.76
C ILE A 147 1.04 -15.87 11.28
N ASP A 148 0.79 -17.04 10.71
CA ASP A 148 -0.55 -17.51 10.37
C ASP A 148 -1.11 -18.39 11.51
N LYS A 149 -2.41 -18.27 11.77
CA LYS A 149 -3.20 -19.17 12.62
C LYS A 149 -4.27 -19.84 11.77
N LEU A 150 -4.13 -21.15 11.56
CA LEU A 150 -4.91 -21.95 10.62
C LEU A 150 -5.76 -22.97 11.37
N SER A 151 -7.01 -23.15 10.96
CA SER A 151 -7.91 -24.20 11.48
C SER A 151 -7.53 -25.58 10.89
N PHE A 152 -7.78 -26.65 11.63
CA PHE A 152 -7.76 -28.04 11.13
C PHE A 152 -9.09 -28.44 10.49
N ASP A 153 -10.17 -27.77 10.88
CA ASP A 153 -11.56 -28.09 10.52
C ASP A 153 -12.06 -27.07 9.49
N ASP A 154 -11.58 -27.15 8.25
CA ASP A 154 -12.25 -26.52 7.11
C ASP A 154 -13.40 -27.44 6.67
N GLU A 155 -14.55 -27.37 7.36
CA GLU A 155 -15.78 -27.90 6.77
C GLU A 155 -16.15 -27.00 5.57
N GLU A 156 -16.08 -27.58 4.36
CA GLU A 156 -16.26 -26.98 3.03
C GLU A 156 -17.54 -26.16 2.78
N GLU A 157 -18.44 -25.98 3.76
CA GLU A 157 -19.76 -25.39 3.50
C GLU A 157 -19.80 -23.85 3.47
N GLY A 158 -18.70 -23.14 3.74
CA GLY A 158 -18.69 -21.67 3.85
C GLY A 158 -17.97 -20.89 2.74
N ASN A 159 -16.95 -21.47 2.09
CA ASN A 159 -16.00 -20.69 1.30
C ASN A 159 -16.27 -20.87 -0.20
N GLY A 160 -17.20 -20.08 -0.72
CA GLY A 160 -17.40 -19.95 -2.16
C GLY A 160 -16.10 -19.52 -2.87
N GLU A 161 -15.64 -20.33 -3.82
CA GLU A 161 -14.76 -20.01 -4.97
C GLU A 161 -13.50 -19.12 -4.77
N ASN A 162 -13.01 -18.86 -3.54
CA ASN A 162 -11.75 -18.13 -3.29
C ASN A 162 -10.79 -18.92 -2.39
N TYR A 163 -10.27 -20.03 -2.91
CA TYR A 163 -9.40 -21.00 -2.23
C TYR A 163 -7.98 -20.51 -1.86
N LEU A 164 -7.74 -19.19 -1.75
CA LEU A 164 -6.41 -18.62 -1.47
C LEU A 164 -6.35 -17.51 -0.40
N SER A 165 -7.44 -17.08 0.27
CA SER A 165 -7.41 -15.84 1.10
C SER A 165 -7.68 -15.93 2.61
N ASP A 166 -8.13 -17.04 3.18
CA ASP A 166 -8.81 -16.96 4.50
C ASP A 166 -7.95 -17.41 5.69
N SER A 167 -6.63 -17.20 5.68
CA SER A 167 -5.82 -17.41 6.88
C SER A 167 -5.89 -16.20 7.82
N ASN A 168 -6.00 -16.46 9.12
CA ASN A 168 -5.80 -15.41 10.13
C ASN A 168 -4.31 -15.16 10.26
N TYR A 169 -3.84 -13.91 10.19
CA TYR A 169 -2.41 -13.64 10.26
C TYR A 169 -2.04 -12.31 10.92
N CYS A 170 -0.83 -12.29 11.46
CA CYS A 170 -0.14 -11.10 11.94
C CYS A 170 1.10 -10.86 11.08
N LEU A 171 1.34 -9.60 10.69
CA LEU A 171 2.58 -9.16 10.07
C LEU A 171 3.41 -8.37 11.08
N PHE A 172 4.70 -8.66 11.13
CA PHE A 172 5.66 -8.03 12.03
C PHE A 172 6.81 -7.40 11.25
N SER A 173 7.32 -6.29 11.77
CA SER A 173 8.59 -5.70 11.33
C SER A 173 9.76 -6.62 11.72
N LYS A 174 10.96 -6.34 11.19
CA LYS A 174 12.21 -6.97 11.65
C LYS A 174 12.44 -6.82 13.17
N ASN A 175 11.98 -5.70 13.75
CA ASN A 175 12.09 -5.43 15.18
C ASN A 175 10.97 -6.09 16.00
N LEU A 176 10.13 -6.90 15.36
CA LEU A 176 8.98 -7.60 15.95
C LEU A 176 7.85 -6.68 16.41
N ASP A 177 7.78 -5.47 15.86
CA ASP A 177 6.61 -4.61 16.02
C ASP A 177 5.46 -5.19 15.19
N LEU A 178 4.28 -5.32 15.77
CA LEU A 178 3.08 -5.76 15.04
C LEU A 178 2.68 -4.66 14.05
N MET A 179 2.74 -4.93 12.76
CA MET A 179 2.43 -3.96 11.69
C MET A 179 0.97 -4.06 11.25
N ASN A 180 0.48 -5.29 11.04
CA ASN A 180 -0.90 -5.57 10.66
C ASN A 180 -1.41 -6.84 11.33
N ILE A 181 -2.72 -6.93 11.49
CA ILE A 181 -3.42 -8.11 12.00
C ILE A 181 -4.73 -8.27 11.24
N TYR A 182 -4.99 -9.48 10.75
CA TYR A 182 -6.21 -9.85 10.05
C TYR A 182 -6.74 -11.17 10.63
N VAL A 183 -8.01 -11.18 10.99
CA VAL A 183 -8.69 -12.36 11.51
C VAL A 183 -10.05 -12.46 10.84
N TYR A 184 -10.23 -13.49 10.03
CA TYR A 184 -11.47 -13.77 9.29
C TYR A 184 -12.33 -14.83 10.00
N ASP A 185 -11.77 -15.48 11.03
CA ASP A 185 -12.44 -16.52 11.79
C ASP A 185 -13.66 -16.00 12.55
N HIS A 186 -14.83 -16.63 12.32
CA HIS A 186 -16.09 -16.26 12.95
C HIS A 186 -16.11 -16.41 14.49
N ASN A 187 -15.16 -17.14 15.07
CA ASN A 187 -14.98 -17.23 16.52
C ASN A 187 -14.34 -15.97 17.10
N CYS A 188 -13.66 -15.15 16.29
CA CYS A 188 -13.21 -13.84 16.69
C CYS A 188 -14.35 -12.82 16.51
N LYS A 189 -14.93 -12.36 17.62
CA LYS A 189 -15.98 -11.33 17.58
C LYS A 189 -15.36 -9.95 17.47
N THR A 190 -15.55 -9.32 16.32
CA THR A 190 -15.16 -7.95 16.02
C THR A 190 -16.40 -7.12 15.65
N TYR A 191 -16.28 -5.80 15.75
CA TYR A 191 -17.25 -4.86 15.19
C TYR A 191 -17.11 -4.71 13.67
N GLY A 192 -15.96 -5.10 13.12
CA GLY A 192 -15.69 -5.03 11.68
C GLY A 192 -15.45 -3.61 11.19
N VAL A 193 -15.00 -2.70 12.07
CA VAL A 193 -14.71 -1.33 11.65
C VAL A 193 -13.33 -1.24 11.03
N GLY A 194 -13.24 -0.56 9.89
CA GLY A 194 -11.99 -0.35 9.16
C GLY A 194 -12.09 0.81 8.18
N ILE A 195 -10.99 1.11 7.50
CA ILE A 195 -10.91 2.23 6.55
C ILE A 195 -11.40 1.87 5.16
N GLU A 196 -11.70 0.59 4.91
CA GLU A 196 -12.11 0.07 3.61
C GLU A 196 -13.35 0.80 3.08
N GLY A 197 -14.28 1.17 3.97
CA GLY A 197 -15.48 1.95 3.64
C GLY A 197 -15.27 3.46 3.55
N MET A 198 -14.10 3.99 3.90
CA MET A 198 -13.84 5.44 3.90
C MET A 198 -13.50 5.96 2.52
N TYR A 199 -14.23 6.98 2.07
CA TYR A 199 -13.93 7.71 0.85
C TYR A 199 -13.47 9.14 1.19
N VAL A 200 -12.15 9.35 1.27
CA VAL A 200 -11.55 10.61 1.73
C VAL A 200 -10.69 11.27 0.65
N GLY A 201 -10.72 12.60 0.60
CA GLY A 201 -9.93 13.47 -0.29
C GLY A 201 -8.97 14.36 0.51
N ILE A 202 -7.66 14.23 0.27
CA ILE A 202 -6.61 15.05 0.89
C ILE A 202 -5.91 15.86 -0.21
N PRO A 203 -5.83 17.21 -0.08
CA PRO A 203 -5.15 18.06 -1.04
C PRO A 203 -3.69 17.64 -1.28
N MET A 204 -3.25 17.71 -2.53
CA MET A 204 -1.89 17.34 -2.95
C MET A 204 -1.21 18.45 -3.74
N PRO A 205 0.14 18.53 -3.73
CA PRO A 205 0.89 19.58 -4.41
C PRO A 205 1.00 19.41 -5.94
N PHE A 206 0.69 18.22 -6.46
CA PHE A 206 0.99 17.83 -7.84
C PHE A 206 0.09 18.54 -8.84
N LYS A 207 0.66 18.88 -10.00
CA LYS A 207 -0.04 19.49 -11.11
C LYS A 207 0.03 18.60 -12.33
N LYS A 208 -0.97 18.75 -13.21
CA LYS A 208 -1.00 18.05 -14.49
C LYS A 208 0.32 18.24 -15.23
N GLY A 209 0.95 17.14 -15.61
CA GLY A 209 2.24 17.14 -16.29
C GLY A 209 3.44 16.93 -15.37
N ASP A 210 3.32 16.97 -14.05
CA ASP A 210 4.43 16.64 -13.15
C ASP A 210 4.81 15.17 -13.24
N ILE A 211 6.10 14.85 -13.13
CA ILE A 211 6.57 13.47 -13.04
C ILE A 211 6.54 13.07 -11.58
N VAL A 212 5.83 11.99 -11.27
CA VAL A 212 5.61 11.48 -9.93
C VAL A 212 5.96 10.00 -9.85
N THR A 213 6.26 9.54 -8.65
CA THR A 213 6.48 8.14 -8.33
C THR A 213 5.42 7.68 -7.33
N LEU A 214 4.72 6.61 -7.68
CA LEU A 214 3.80 5.87 -6.81
C LEU A 214 4.57 4.70 -6.19
N GLY A 215 4.67 4.66 -4.86
CA GLY A 215 5.57 3.73 -4.18
C GLY A 215 7.03 3.94 -4.61
N LYS A 216 7.80 2.86 -4.79
CA LYS A 216 9.23 2.94 -5.17
C LYS A 216 9.49 2.77 -6.66
N ASP A 217 8.60 2.12 -7.40
CA ASP A 217 8.94 1.56 -8.71
C ASP A 217 8.01 1.99 -9.85
N ILE A 218 6.96 2.78 -9.57
CA ILE A 218 5.97 3.17 -10.58
C ILE A 218 6.07 4.66 -10.85
N ASN A 219 6.78 5.02 -11.91
CA ASN A 219 6.90 6.40 -12.37
C ASN A 219 5.82 6.75 -13.40
N GLY A 220 5.26 7.95 -13.33
CA GLY A 220 4.28 8.42 -14.30
C GLY A 220 4.17 9.93 -14.38
N VAL A 221 3.55 10.43 -15.45
CA VAL A 221 3.14 11.82 -15.57
C VAL A 221 1.75 11.99 -14.96
N TYR A 222 1.65 12.83 -13.94
CA TYR A 222 0.44 13.09 -13.18
C TYR A 222 -0.65 13.76 -14.04
N LEU A 223 -1.87 13.22 -13.99
CA LEU A 223 -3.05 13.82 -14.61
C LEU A 223 -4.05 14.36 -13.58
N GLY A 224 -4.16 13.70 -12.43
CA GLY A 224 -5.11 14.05 -11.36
C GLY A 224 -5.34 12.87 -10.41
N TYR A 225 -6.32 13.01 -9.52
CA TYR A 225 -6.76 11.95 -8.62
C TYR A 225 -8.23 12.19 -8.24
N HIS A 226 -8.86 11.22 -7.60
CA HIS A 226 -10.23 11.36 -7.10
C HIS A 226 -10.37 10.62 -5.77
N PRO A 227 -11.05 11.19 -4.76
CA PRO A 227 -11.64 12.52 -4.72
C PRO A 227 -10.60 13.58 -4.35
N GLU A 228 -10.65 14.77 -4.97
CA GLU A 228 -9.70 15.85 -4.64
C GLU A 228 -10.15 16.67 -3.43
N LYS A 229 -11.46 16.74 -3.22
CA LYS A 229 -12.13 17.56 -2.21
C LYS A 229 -13.43 16.92 -1.75
N MET A 230 -13.98 17.38 -0.62
CA MET A 230 -15.20 16.80 -0.05
C MET A 230 -16.42 16.90 -0.99
N GLU A 231 -16.48 17.91 -1.86
CA GLU A 231 -17.57 18.08 -2.82
C GLU A 231 -17.56 16.99 -3.91
N ASP A 232 -16.45 16.28 -4.07
CA ASP A 232 -16.31 15.17 -5.01
C ASP A 232 -16.87 13.86 -4.44
N TYR A 233 -17.21 13.82 -3.14
CA TYR A 233 -17.68 12.61 -2.49
C TYR A 233 -19.00 12.15 -3.09
N LYS A 234 -19.01 10.89 -3.56
CA LYS A 234 -20.18 10.25 -4.13
C LYS A 234 -20.62 9.13 -3.20
N THR A 235 -21.92 9.01 -3.01
CA THR A 235 -22.53 7.88 -2.29
C THR A 235 -22.16 6.55 -2.95
N GLY A 236 -21.91 5.51 -2.16
CA GLY A 236 -21.55 4.20 -2.70
C GLY A 236 -20.08 4.08 -3.12
N ARG A 237 -19.22 5.02 -2.70
CA ARG A 237 -17.77 4.94 -2.90
C ARG A 237 -17.07 4.58 -1.61
N SER A 238 -15.90 3.96 -1.76
CA SER A 238 -15.11 3.44 -0.66
C SER A 238 -13.62 3.74 -0.88
N MET A 239 -12.75 3.20 -0.03
CA MET A 239 -11.30 3.41 -0.16
C MET A 239 -10.77 2.94 -1.51
N GLY A 240 -11.36 1.88 -2.08
CA GLY A 240 -10.99 1.37 -3.41
C GLY A 240 -11.23 2.34 -4.56
N ASP A 241 -12.01 3.41 -4.33
CA ASP A 241 -12.27 4.47 -5.30
C ASP A 241 -11.36 5.70 -5.13
N ILE A 242 -10.41 5.67 -4.18
CA ILE A 242 -9.38 6.72 -4.01
C ILE A 242 -8.26 6.46 -5.01
N LEU A 243 -8.38 7.02 -6.20
CA LEU A 243 -7.59 6.65 -7.36
C LEU A 243 -6.71 7.80 -7.87
N PHE A 244 -5.45 7.48 -8.13
CA PHE A 244 -4.51 8.33 -8.87
C PHE A 244 -4.62 8.05 -10.38
N TYR A 245 -4.65 9.10 -11.19
CA TYR A 245 -4.63 9.01 -12.66
C TYR A 245 -3.30 9.55 -13.21
N GLY A 246 -2.60 8.72 -13.98
CA GLY A 246 -1.34 9.06 -14.62
C GLY A 246 -1.18 8.49 -16.03
N ILE A 247 -0.08 8.87 -16.66
CA ILE A 247 0.44 8.25 -17.89
C ILE A 247 1.80 7.62 -17.58
N TYR A 248 1.94 6.34 -17.87
CA TYR A 248 3.11 5.52 -17.60
C TYR A 248 3.84 5.20 -18.90
N ALA A 249 5.16 5.07 -18.83
CA ALA A 249 5.96 4.69 -20.00
C ALA A 249 5.93 3.17 -20.16
N LEU A 250 5.63 2.71 -21.38
CA LEU A 250 5.80 1.31 -21.76
C LEU A 250 7.07 1.15 -22.58
N GLU A 251 7.43 -0.07 -22.95
CA GLU A 251 8.52 -0.28 -23.91
C GLU A 251 8.25 0.49 -25.21
N ASN A 252 7.05 0.32 -25.78
CA ASN A 252 6.59 1.00 -26.99
C ASN A 252 5.42 1.92 -26.63
N GLY A 253 5.62 3.23 -26.74
CA GLY A 253 4.59 4.22 -26.39
C GLY A 253 4.34 4.37 -24.89
N PHE A 254 3.07 4.58 -24.52
CA PHE A 254 2.60 4.94 -23.19
C PHE A 254 1.28 4.25 -22.87
N GLU A 255 1.01 4.05 -21.59
CA GLU A 255 -0.29 3.64 -21.07
C GLU A 255 -0.86 4.76 -20.20
N GLY A 256 -2.12 5.14 -20.42
CA GLY A 256 -2.76 6.19 -19.65
C GLY A 256 -4.11 5.76 -19.10
N GLY A 257 -4.53 6.38 -18.01
CA GLY A 257 -5.95 6.48 -17.66
C GLY A 257 -6.51 5.38 -16.75
N TYR A 258 -5.70 4.48 -16.21
CA TYR A 258 -6.15 3.61 -15.13
C TYR A 258 -5.94 4.28 -13.78
N GLY A 259 -6.98 4.23 -12.95
CA GLY A 259 -6.92 4.70 -11.57
C GLY A 259 -6.16 3.68 -10.72
N ASN A 260 -5.07 4.11 -10.08
CA ASN A 260 -4.33 3.27 -9.13
C ASN A 260 -4.68 3.68 -7.69
N LEU A 261 -5.01 2.71 -6.85
CA LEU A 261 -5.12 2.93 -5.42
C LEU A 261 -3.72 3.33 -4.91
N PHE A 262 -3.64 4.46 -4.22
CA PHE A 262 -2.36 5.01 -3.80
C PHE A 262 -2.29 5.43 -2.34
N CYS A 263 -3.43 5.58 -1.64
CA CYS A 263 -3.47 5.94 -0.21
C CYS A 263 -2.59 7.14 0.15
N TYR A 264 -2.47 8.13 -0.74
CA TYR A 264 -1.60 9.31 -0.59
C TYR A 264 -0.08 9.01 -0.51
N ASP A 265 0.32 7.89 -1.10
CA ASP A 265 1.71 7.48 -1.32
C ASP A 265 2.21 7.87 -2.72
N LEU A 266 2.34 9.18 -2.95
CA LEU A 266 2.78 9.74 -4.22
C LEU A 266 3.84 10.81 -3.98
N GLU A 267 5.00 10.74 -4.63
CA GLU A 267 6.11 11.70 -4.48
C GLU A 267 6.52 12.30 -5.83
N TYR A 268 7.20 13.45 -5.82
CA TYR A 268 7.88 13.92 -7.04
C TYR A 268 9.01 12.95 -7.41
N ALA A 269 9.02 12.52 -8.67
CA ALA A 269 10.12 11.72 -9.19
C ALA A 269 11.36 12.61 -9.40
N ASP A 270 12.55 12.09 -9.09
CA ASP A 270 13.80 12.70 -9.52
C ASP A 270 14.04 12.37 -11.00
N PRO A 271 14.05 13.35 -11.93
CA PRO A 271 14.31 13.06 -13.33
C PRO A 271 15.65 12.36 -13.58
N ALA A 272 16.62 12.54 -12.68
CA ALA A 272 17.93 11.88 -12.78
C ALA A 272 17.90 10.39 -12.41
N SER A 273 16.86 9.92 -11.71
CA SER A 273 16.69 8.49 -11.39
C SER A 273 15.94 7.71 -12.46
N LEU A 274 15.32 8.40 -13.43
CA LEU A 274 14.58 7.76 -14.51
C LEU A 274 15.53 6.97 -15.43
N SER A 275 15.11 5.78 -15.81
CA SER A 275 15.89 4.88 -16.67
C SER A 275 14.99 4.04 -17.57
N GLY A 276 15.57 3.41 -18.59
CA GLY A 276 14.82 2.54 -19.50
C GLY A 276 13.65 3.26 -20.18
N ALA A 277 12.44 2.71 -20.05
CA ALA A 277 11.24 3.30 -20.64
C ALA A 277 10.89 4.66 -20.02
N ASP A 278 11.18 4.85 -18.73
CA ASP A 278 10.75 6.02 -17.96
C ASP A 278 11.42 7.32 -18.42
N LEU A 279 12.55 7.23 -19.14
CA LEU A 279 13.14 8.40 -19.80
C LEU A 279 12.15 9.12 -20.72
N LYS A 280 11.15 8.41 -21.27
CA LYS A 280 10.08 8.98 -22.10
C LYS A 280 9.11 9.89 -21.31
N LEU A 281 9.07 9.78 -19.99
CA LEU A 281 8.25 10.64 -19.13
C LEU A 281 8.75 12.09 -19.14
N ILE A 282 10.04 12.32 -19.41
CA ILE A 282 10.63 13.67 -19.49
C ILE A 282 10.02 14.48 -20.65
N PRO A 283 10.12 14.04 -21.93
CA PRO A 283 9.48 14.79 -23.02
C PRO A 283 7.95 14.81 -22.88
N LEU A 284 7.33 13.75 -22.32
CA LEU A 284 5.88 13.76 -22.06
C LEU A 284 5.48 14.85 -21.06
N SER A 285 6.22 14.99 -19.95
CA SER A 285 6.00 16.04 -18.96
C SER A 285 6.08 17.43 -19.58
N ARG A 286 7.13 17.70 -20.37
CA ARG A 286 7.33 18.97 -21.07
C ARG A 286 6.21 19.26 -22.07
N PHE A 287 5.79 18.25 -22.84
CA PHE A 287 4.66 18.39 -23.77
C PHE A 287 3.35 18.70 -23.02
N MET A 288 3.08 17.97 -21.93
CA MET A 288 1.88 18.17 -21.10
C MET A 288 1.84 19.54 -20.43
N LYS A 289 3.01 20.12 -20.13
CA LYS A 289 3.18 21.48 -19.60
C LYS A 289 3.15 22.57 -20.68
N GLY A 290 3.07 22.20 -21.97
CA GLY A 290 3.09 23.13 -23.10
C GLY A 290 4.46 23.74 -23.38
N GLU A 291 5.54 23.09 -22.94
CA GLU A 291 6.91 23.57 -23.11
C GLU A 291 7.54 23.15 -24.44
N ILE A 292 6.99 22.10 -25.08
CA ILE A 292 7.41 21.61 -26.40
C ILE A 292 6.18 21.27 -27.24
N GLU A 293 6.32 21.34 -28.56
CA GLU A 293 5.27 21.00 -29.52
C GLU A 293 5.23 19.48 -29.81
N ALA A 294 4.15 19.03 -30.45
CA ALA A 294 3.92 17.61 -30.73
C ALA A 294 5.05 16.95 -31.56
N ASP A 295 5.61 17.67 -32.53
CA ASP A 295 6.70 17.15 -33.37
C ASP A 295 8.01 16.98 -32.57
N GLU A 296 8.31 17.92 -31.67
CA GLU A 296 9.48 17.82 -30.79
C GLU A 296 9.31 16.67 -29.79
N PHE A 297 8.12 16.53 -29.21
CA PHE A 297 7.77 15.39 -28.35
C PHE A 297 7.96 14.06 -29.07
N TYR A 298 7.39 13.89 -30.27
CA TYR A 298 7.49 12.68 -31.06
C TYR A 298 8.96 12.33 -31.36
N ASN A 299 9.74 13.31 -31.80
CA ASN A 299 11.16 13.11 -32.10
C ASN A 299 11.96 12.71 -30.84
N ALA A 300 11.73 13.36 -29.71
CA ALA A 300 12.42 13.04 -28.46
C ALA A 300 12.10 11.61 -27.99
N VAL A 301 10.83 11.21 -28.04
CA VAL A 301 10.42 9.83 -27.70
C VAL A 301 11.06 8.82 -28.63
N ARG A 302 11.04 9.07 -29.95
CA ARG A 302 11.63 8.13 -30.92
C ARG A 302 13.13 7.99 -30.77
N LEU A 303 13.85 9.07 -30.43
CA LEU A 303 15.28 9.01 -30.15
C LEU A 303 15.59 8.11 -28.95
N ILE A 304 14.81 8.21 -27.87
CA ILE A 304 14.94 7.35 -26.69
C ILE A 304 14.69 5.87 -27.07
N GLU A 305 13.64 5.60 -27.85
CA GLU A 305 13.32 4.22 -28.28
C GLU A 305 14.41 3.63 -29.18
N LEU A 306 14.92 4.40 -30.15
CA LEU A 306 16.03 3.98 -31.02
C LEU A 306 17.31 3.70 -30.23
N GLN A 307 17.63 4.53 -29.24
CA GLN A 307 18.79 4.30 -28.39
C GLN A 307 18.67 2.97 -27.64
N ARG A 308 17.47 2.67 -27.11
CA ARG A 308 17.22 1.40 -26.41
C ARG A 308 17.18 0.19 -27.33
N GLU A 309 16.63 0.32 -28.54
CA GLU A 309 16.70 -0.73 -29.57
C GLU A 309 18.17 -1.10 -29.83
N LYS A 310 19.04 -0.09 -29.97
CA LYS A 310 20.48 -0.30 -30.16
C LYS A 310 21.17 -0.94 -28.95
N GLU A 311 20.90 -0.46 -27.73
CA GLU A 311 21.47 -1.04 -26.50
C GLU A 311 21.12 -2.52 -26.37
N ARG A 312 19.88 -2.91 -26.69
CA ARG A 312 19.46 -4.32 -26.68
C ARG A 312 20.11 -5.16 -27.77
N GLU A 313 20.31 -4.59 -28.96
CA GLU A 313 21.03 -5.28 -30.03
C GLU A 313 22.48 -5.55 -29.62
N ASP A 314 23.15 -4.56 -29.01
CA ASP A 314 24.51 -4.70 -28.48
C ASP A 314 24.58 -5.77 -27.37
N GLU A 315 23.63 -5.78 -26.43
CA GLU A 315 23.51 -6.81 -25.38
C GLU A 315 23.31 -8.22 -25.98
N TYR A 316 22.41 -8.36 -26.95
CA TYR A 316 22.16 -9.62 -27.63
C TYR A 316 23.40 -10.13 -28.35
N LEU A 317 24.11 -9.27 -29.09
CA LEU A 317 25.34 -9.62 -29.79
C LEU A 317 26.44 -10.05 -28.81
N GLN A 318 26.53 -9.40 -27.65
CA GLN A 318 27.49 -9.76 -26.61
C GLN A 318 27.16 -11.12 -25.96
N ALA A 319 25.88 -11.37 -25.66
CA ALA A 319 25.42 -12.64 -25.10
C ALA A 319 25.66 -13.79 -26.11
N PHE A 320 25.27 -13.59 -27.36
CA PHE A 320 25.48 -14.56 -28.44
C PHE A 320 26.97 -14.86 -28.65
N SER A 321 27.82 -13.84 -28.69
CA SER A 321 29.28 -14.01 -28.79
C SER A 321 29.86 -14.79 -27.61
N SER A 322 29.30 -14.59 -26.41
CA SER A 322 29.72 -15.34 -25.21
C SER A 322 29.31 -16.82 -25.32
N SER A 323 28.08 -17.11 -25.77
CA SER A 323 27.61 -18.48 -26.01
C SER A 323 28.41 -19.19 -27.11
N LEU A 324 28.80 -18.51 -28.19
CA LEU A 324 29.65 -19.10 -29.23
C LEU A 324 31.02 -19.52 -28.66
N LYS A 325 31.63 -18.69 -27.80
CA LYS A 325 32.89 -19.01 -27.12
C LYS A 325 32.76 -20.24 -26.22
N GLU A 326 31.66 -20.37 -25.48
CA GLU A 326 31.38 -21.56 -24.65
C GLU A 326 31.25 -22.85 -25.49
N LEU A 327 30.77 -22.72 -26.73
CA LEU A 327 30.70 -23.82 -27.70
C LEU A 327 32.01 -24.06 -28.48
N GLY A 328 33.08 -23.31 -28.18
CA GLY A 328 34.38 -23.44 -28.84
C GLY A 328 34.43 -22.88 -30.26
N ILE A 329 33.46 -22.04 -30.64
CA ILE A 329 33.39 -21.35 -31.93
C ILE A 329 34.00 -19.96 -31.72
N ASN A 330 35.18 -19.73 -32.30
CA ASN A 330 35.91 -18.45 -32.21
C ASN A 330 35.55 -17.48 -33.31
#